data_AF-F0ZIN0-F1
#
_entry.id   AF-F0ZIN0-F1
#
_cell.length_a   1.000
_cell.length_b   1.000
_cell.length_c   1.000
_cell.angle_alpha   90.00
_cell.angle_beta   90.00
_cell.angle_gamma   90.00
#
_symmetry.space_group_name_H-M   'P 1'
#
loop_
_entity.id
_entity.type
_entity.pdbx_description
1 polymer ?
#
loop_
_entity_poly.entity_id
_entity_poly.type
_entity_poly.pdbx_seq_one_letter_code
_entity_poly.pdbx_strand_id
1 'polypeptide(L)'
;MGKKIQKKKPSTAFKLIDKDEDFFSEKAELALREIFSRYDLDKDQCLSEKELDNFAIGCNGKPFDKVSIEEIKENFDVNDKGWLSIRGFLEMYYMQTLSEPTETWKDINKHGYDMKCNLIKKDEEQQNKE
;
A
#
# COMPACT_ATOMS: atom_id res chain seq x y z
N MET A 1 43.13 25.83 6.44
CA MET A 1 41.70 25.91 6.06
C MET A 1 41.10 24.51 6.10
N GLY A 2 40.56 24.10 7.26
CA GLY A 2 39.98 22.76 7.43
C GLY A 2 38.55 22.72 6.90
N LYS A 3 38.29 21.89 5.89
CA LYS A 3 36.93 21.62 5.41
C LYS A 3 36.14 20.96 6.55
N LYS A 4 35.09 21.64 7.02
CA LYS A 4 34.13 21.07 7.98
C LYS A 4 33.38 19.92 7.29
N ILE A 5 33.61 18.70 7.76
CA ILE A 5 32.81 17.53 7.39
C ILE A 5 31.43 17.74 8.02
N GLN A 6 30.45 18.08 7.19
CA GLN A 6 29.05 18.16 7.62
C GLN A 6 28.57 16.73 7.90
N LYS A 7 28.49 16.34 9.17
CA LYS A 7 27.80 15.12 9.60
C LYS A 7 26.33 15.26 9.19
N LYS A 8 25.89 14.54 8.15
CA LYS A 8 24.47 14.46 7.78
C LYS A 8 23.72 13.89 8.98
N LYS A 9 22.75 14.65 9.53
CA LYS A 9 21.84 14.16 10.56
C LYS A 9 21.11 12.92 10.00
N PRO A 10 20.90 11.85 10.79
CA PRO A 10 20.09 10.73 10.33
C PRO A 10 18.70 11.27 9.98
N SER A 11 18.21 10.92 8.78
CA SER A 11 16.87 11.29 8.36
C SER A 11 15.87 10.64 9.30
N THR A 12 15.11 11.45 10.03
CA THR A 12 14.01 11.05 10.93
C THR A 12 12.75 10.62 10.17
N ALA A 13 12.82 10.49 8.85
CA ALA A 13 11.70 10.05 8.03
C ALA A 13 11.35 8.59 8.34
N PHE A 14 10.08 8.35 8.63
CA PHE A 14 9.53 7.00 8.76
C PHE A 14 9.75 6.24 7.45
N LYS A 15 10.13 4.97 7.54
CA LYS A 15 10.39 4.11 6.39
C LYS A 15 9.31 3.05 6.32
N LEU A 16 8.83 2.77 5.10
CA LEU A 16 7.85 1.72 4.87
C LEU A 16 8.46 0.34 5.14
N ILE A 17 9.67 0.10 4.62
CA ILE A 17 10.45 -1.12 4.80
C ILE A 17 11.47 -0.90 5.92
N ASP A 18 11.54 -1.86 6.85
CA ASP A 18 12.63 -1.87 7.82
C ASP A 18 13.93 -2.24 7.10
N LYS A 19 15.04 -1.56 7.39
CA LYS A 19 16.28 -1.81 6.61
C LYS A 19 17.04 -3.04 7.08
N ASP A 20 16.73 -3.51 8.28
CA ASP A 20 17.38 -4.64 8.92
C ASP A 20 16.57 -5.93 8.75
N GLU A 21 15.34 -5.83 8.22
CA GLU A 21 14.43 -6.94 7.98
C GLU A 21 13.80 -6.79 6.58
N ASP A 22 13.77 -7.84 5.75
CA ASP A 22 13.14 -7.82 4.40
C ASP A 22 11.59 -7.74 4.45
N PHE A 23 11.05 -6.94 5.37
CA PHE A 23 9.63 -6.81 5.67
C PHE A 23 9.23 -5.34 5.81
N PHE A 24 7.92 -5.09 5.70
CA PHE A 24 7.36 -3.81 6.08
C PHE A 24 7.54 -3.57 7.58
N SER A 25 7.78 -2.30 7.95
CA SER A 25 7.62 -1.88 9.33
C SER A 25 6.19 -2.21 9.81
N GLU A 26 6.06 -2.55 11.10
CA GLU A 26 4.78 -2.97 11.70
C GLU A 26 3.62 -2.03 11.33
N LYS A 27 3.83 -0.72 11.39
CA LYS A 27 2.77 0.25 11.06
C LYS A 27 2.42 0.28 9.57
N ALA A 28 3.40 0.11 8.69
CA ALA A 28 3.15 0.09 7.25
C ALA A 28 2.38 -1.19 6.87
N GLU A 29 2.75 -2.34 7.43
CA GLU A 29 2.01 -3.58 7.20
C GLU A 29 0.58 -3.47 7.73
N LEU A 30 0.38 -2.98 8.96
CA LEU A 30 -0.97 -2.79 9.51
C LEU A 30 -1.82 -1.85 8.66
N ALA A 31 -1.25 -0.76 8.15
CA ALA A 31 -1.95 0.15 7.25
C ALA A 31 -2.34 -0.53 5.93
N LEU A 32 -1.41 -1.26 5.30
CA LEU A 32 -1.68 -1.99 4.05
C LEU A 32 -2.73 -3.09 4.23
N ARG A 33 -2.69 -3.82 5.35
CA ARG A 33 -3.71 -4.84 5.69
C ARG A 33 -5.10 -4.24 5.89
N GLU A 34 -5.17 -3.09 6.57
CA GLU A 34 -6.44 -2.40 6.74
C GLU A 34 -6.96 -1.86 5.39
N ILE A 35 -6.10 -1.30 4.54
CA ILE A 35 -6.46 -0.89 3.18
C ILE A 35 -7.03 -2.08 2.40
N PHE A 36 -6.34 -3.23 2.40
CA PHE A 36 -6.84 -4.45 1.76
C PHE A 36 -8.24 -4.81 2.25
N SER A 37 -8.47 -4.76 3.57
CA SER A 37 -9.77 -5.13 4.16
C SER A 37 -10.93 -4.22 3.73
N ARG A 38 -10.65 -3.03 3.18
CA ARG A 38 -11.68 -2.15 2.61
C ARG A 38 -12.17 -2.62 1.24
N TYR A 39 -11.37 -3.42 0.54
CA TYR A 39 -11.66 -3.94 -0.79
C TYR A 39 -12.02 -5.42 -0.80
N ASP A 40 -11.61 -6.18 0.21
CA ASP A 40 -12.10 -7.54 0.50
C ASP A 40 -13.52 -7.46 1.08
N LEU A 41 -14.52 -7.39 0.21
CA LEU A 41 -15.92 -7.13 0.56
C LEU A 41 -16.60 -8.35 1.14
N ASP A 42 -16.24 -9.54 0.65
CA ASP A 42 -16.78 -10.82 1.13
C ASP A 42 -15.98 -11.41 2.30
N LYS A 43 -14.82 -10.82 2.64
CA LYS A 43 -13.97 -11.17 3.79
C LYS A 43 -13.36 -12.56 3.69
N ASP A 44 -13.07 -13.01 2.48
CA ASP A 44 -12.43 -14.30 2.24
C ASP A 44 -10.89 -14.26 2.31
N GLN A 45 -10.33 -13.09 2.65
CA GLN A 45 -8.90 -12.80 2.70
C GLN A 45 -8.20 -12.86 1.32
N CYS A 46 -8.98 -12.75 0.25
CA CYS A 46 -8.51 -12.63 -1.11
C CYS A 46 -9.25 -11.47 -1.81
N LEU A 47 -8.65 -10.93 -2.87
CA LEU A 47 -9.33 -10.02 -3.78
C LEU A 47 -9.70 -10.79 -5.03
N SER A 48 -11.00 -11.02 -5.20
CA SER A 48 -11.56 -11.46 -6.47
C SER A 48 -11.24 -10.44 -7.58
N GLU A 49 -11.38 -10.83 -8.85
CA GLU A 49 -11.09 -9.93 -9.98
C GLU A 49 -11.86 -8.60 -9.89
N LYS A 50 -13.11 -8.66 -9.41
CA LYS A 50 -13.95 -7.47 -9.22
C LYS A 50 -13.46 -6.58 -8.08
N GLU A 51 -12.98 -7.16 -7.00
CA GLU A 51 -12.44 -6.41 -5.86
C GLU A 51 -11.08 -5.82 -6.16
N LEU A 52 -10.26 -6.56 -6.90
CA LEU A 52 -8.99 -6.07 -7.43
C LEU A 52 -9.19 -4.89 -8.39
N ASP A 53 -10.20 -4.95 -9.25
CA ASP A 53 -10.60 -3.81 -10.10
C ASP A 53 -11.04 -2.60 -9.28
N ASN A 54 -11.85 -2.80 -8.23
CA ASN A 54 -12.27 -1.72 -7.34
C ASN A 54 -11.07 -1.10 -6.62
N PHE A 55 -10.12 -1.91 -6.16
CA PHE A 55 -8.86 -1.46 -5.59
C PHE A 55 -8.05 -0.63 -6.58
N ALA A 56 -7.89 -1.12 -7.82
CA ALA A 56 -7.18 -0.40 -8.88
C ALA A 56 -7.83 0.95 -9.20
N ILE A 57 -9.16 1.02 -9.25
CA ILE A 57 -9.90 2.28 -9.41
C ILE A 57 -9.67 3.19 -8.18
N GLY A 58 -9.69 2.63 -6.98
CA GLY A 58 -9.41 3.32 -5.73
C GLY A 58 -8.04 3.98 -5.70
N CYS A 59 -6.98 3.29 -6.14
CA CYS A 59 -5.60 3.80 -6.19
C CYS A 59 -5.32 4.66 -7.43
N ASN A 60 -5.65 4.14 -8.61
CA ASN A 60 -5.19 4.65 -9.91
C ASN A 60 -6.28 5.37 -10.73
N GLY A 61 -7.55 5.32 -10.29
CA GLY A 61 -8.68 5.92 -10.99
C GLY A 61 -9.19 5.11 -12.19
N LYS A 62 -8.60 3.94 -12.47
CA LYS A 62 -8.98 3.02 -13.54
C LYS A 62 -8.69 1.57 -13.13
N PRO A 63 -9.43 0.57 -13.67
CA PRO A 63 -9.12 -0.83 -13.42
C PRO A 63 -7.76 -1.22 -14.01
N PHE A 64 -7.21 -2.34 -13.56
CA PHE A 64 -6.04 -2.93 -14.21
C PHE A 64 -6.43 -3.46 -15.59
N ASP A 65 -5.51 -3.41 -16.54
CA ASP A 65 -5.68 -4.12 -17.79
C ASP A 65 -5.47 -5.63 -17.58
N LYS A 66 -5.93 -6.44 -18.53
CA LYS A 66 -5.88 -7.90 -18.42
C LYS A 66 -4.46 -8.44 -18.23
N VAL A 67 -3.48 -7.83 -18.90
CA VAL A 67 -2.08 -8.26 -18.81
C VAL A 67 -1.57 -8.03 -17.39
N SER A 68 -1.82 -6.85 -16.83
CA SER A 68 -1.49 -6.55 -15.43
C SER A 68 -2.14 -7.54 -14.44
N ILE A 69 -3.39 -7.95 -14.67
CA ILE A 69 -4.08 -8.94 -13.82
C ILE A 69 -3.42 -10.32 -13.94
N GLU A 70 -3.07 -10.75 -15.15
CA GLU A 70 -2.36 -12.01 -15.38
C GLU A 70 -0.98 -12.00 -14.70
N GLU A 71 -0.22 -10.90 -14.84
CA GLU A 71 1.07 -10.73 -14.18
C GLU A 71 0.94 -10.80 -12.65
N ILE A 72 -0.10 -10.19 -12.07
CA ILE A 72 -0.36 -10.27 -10.63
C ILE A 72 -0.59 -11.73 -10.20
N LYS A 73 -1.39 -12.48 -10.96
CA LYS A 73 -1.71 -13.89 -10.64
C LYS A 73 -0.52 -14.82 -10.81
N GLU A 74 0.42 -14.52 -11.71
CA GLU A 74 1.60 -15.34 -11.97
C GLU A 74 2.75 -15.06 -10.98
N ASN A 75 2.87 -13.83 -10.48
CA ASN A 75 4.02 -13.39 -9.69
C ASN A 75 3.77 -13.32 -8.18
N PHE A 76 2.51 -13.33 -7.73
CA PHE A 76 2.15 -13.17 -6.32
C PHE A 76 1.26 -14.30 -5.80
N ASP A 77 1.21 -14.44 -4.48
CA ASP A 77 0.40 -15.47 -3.82
C ASP A 77 -1.10 -15.28 -4.10
N VAL A 78 -1.71 -16.34 -4.66
CA VAL A 78 -3.14 -16.42 -4.98
C VAL A 78 -3.76 -17.67 -4.37
N ASN A 79 -5.07 -17.63 -4.14
CA ASN A 79 -5.82 -18.82 -3.74
C ASN A 79 -6.08 -19.78 -4.92
N ASP A 80 -6.74 -20.91 -4.66
CA ASP A 80 -7.09 -21.92 -5.69
C ASP A 80 -7.97 -21.40 -6.84
N LYS A 81 -8.60 -20.21 -6.67
CA LYS A 81 -9.41 -19.54 -7.70
C LYS A 81 -8.61 -18.50 -8.49
N GLY A 82 -7.33 -18.28 -8.17
CA GLY A 82 -6.49 -17.24 -8.76
C GLY A 82 -6.82 -15.83 -8.26
N TRP A 83 -7.38 -15.70 -7.05
CA TRP A 83 -7.64 -14.41 -6.41
C TRP A 83 -6.46 -14.01 -5.54
N LEU A 84 -6.07 -12.73 -5.58
CA LEU A 84 -4.88 -12.23 -4.90
C LEU A 84 -5.08 -12.28 -3.39
N SER A 85 -4.27 -13.06 -2.68
CA SER A 85 -4.39 -13.18 -1.22
C SER A 85 -3.85 -11.92 -0.54
N ILE A 86 -4.18 -11.73 0.75
CA ILE A 86 -3.53 -10.70 1.57
C ILE A 86 -2.00 -10.81 1.57
N ARG A 87 -1.45 -12.03 1.48
CA ARG A 87 -0.02 -12.24 1.39
C ARG A 87 0.52 -11.74 0.05
N GLY A 88 -0.12 -12.12 -1.06
CA GLY A 88 0.28 -11.68 -2.40
C GLY A 88 0.18 -10.16 -2.56
N PHE A 89 -0.85 -9.55 -1.95
CA PHE A 89 -0.99 -8.10 -1.90
C PHE A 89 0.18 -7.40 -1.20
N LEU A 90 0.63 -7.93 -0.06
CA LEU A 90 1.80 -7.39 0.64
C LEU A 90 3.09 -7.61 -0.17
N GLU A 91 3.26 -8.77 -0.81
CA GLU A 91 4.40 -9.04 -1.69
C GLU A 91 4.45 -8.06 -2.89
N MET A 92 3.30 -7.80 -3.52
CA MET A 92 3.15 -6.80 -4.58
C MET A 92 3.56 -5.41 -4.12
N TYR A 93 3.03 -4.95 -2.98
CA TYR A 93 3.41 -3.66 -2.42
C TYR A 93 4.89 -3.61 -2.01
N TYR A 94 5.46 -4.72 -1.53
CA TYR A 94 6.88 -4.78 -1.15
C TYR A 94 7.77 -4.55 -2.38
N MET A 95 7.52 -5.28 -3.47
CA MET A 95 8.23 -5.11 -4.74
C MET A 95 8.09 -3.69 -5.29
N GLN A 96 6.87 -3.14 -5.29
CA GLN A 96 6.64 -1.74 -5.69
C GLN A 96 7.45 -0.78 -4.80
N THR A 97 7.46 -0.98 -3.48
CA THR A 97 8.13 -0.09 -2.53
C THR A 97 9.66 -0.13 -2.66
N LEU A 98 10.22 -1.29 -3.01
CA LEU A 98 11.66 -1.41 -3.31
C LEU A 98 12.06 -0.61 -4.55
N SER A 99 11.19 -0.57 -5.57
CA SER A 99 11.45 0.14 -6.83
C SER A 99 11.10 1.64 -6.72
N GLU A 100 9.89 1.95 -6.24
CA GLU A 100 9.31 3.27 -6.20
C GLU A 100 8.50 3.51 -4.90
N PRO A 101 9.17 3.78 -3.77
CA PRO A 101 8.50 3.97 -2.48
C PRO A 101 7.54 5.16 -2.45
N THR A 102 7.69 6.11 -3.37
CA THR A 102 6.82 7.29 -3.50
C THR A 102 5.39 6.89 -3.89
N GLU A 103 5.20 5.90 -4.77
CA GLU A 103 3.87 5.46 -5.17
C GLU A 103 3.14 4.78 -4.01
N THR A 104 3.82 3.93 -3.25
CA THR A 104 3.25 3.31 -2.04
C THR A 104 2.79 4.37 -1.03
N TRP A 105 3.57 5.44 -0.83
CA TRP A 105 3.15 6.55 0.02
C TRP A 105 1.94 7.31 -0.50
N LYS A 106 1.83 7.51 -1.82
CA LYS A 106 0.65 8.14 -2.43
C LYS A 106 -0.60 7.32 -2.15
N ASP A 107 -0.52 5.99 -2.32
CA ASP A 107 -1.65 5.09 -2.05
C ASP A 107 -2.04 5.12 -0.57
N ILE A 108 -1.08 4.96 0.34
CA ILE A 108 -1.31 5.02 1.79
C ILE A 108 -1.99 6.35 2.17
N ASN A 109 -1.49 7.49 1.65
CA ASN A 109 -2.08 8.79 1.91
C ASN A 109 -3.48 8.96 1.29
N LYS A 110 -3.71 8.43 0.08
CA LYS A 110 -5.02 8.44 -0.57
C LYS A 110 -6.07 7.70 0.25
N HIS A 111 -5.66 6.66 0.98
CA HIS A 111 -6.50 5.90 1.90
C HIS A 111 -6.61 6.51 3.31
N GLY A 112 -6.07 7.72 3.51
CA GLY A 112 -6.26 8.50 4.73
C GLY A 112 -5.20 8.26 5.81
N TYR A 113 -4.04 7.71 5.47
CA TYR A 113 -2.93 7.54 6.40
C TYR A 113 -1.90 8.68 6.30
N ASP A 114 -1.30 9.04 7.44
CA ASP A 114 -0.20 10.01 7.48
C ASP A 114 1.14 9.38 7.05
N MET A 115 2.20 10.20 6.99
CA MET A 115 3.58 9.78 6.69
C MET A 115 4.22 8.88 7.77
N LYS A 116 3.47 8.47 8.79
CA LYS A 116 3.87 7.52 9.83
C LYS A 116 2.91 6.33 9.90
N CYS A 117 2.10 6.14 8.86
CA CYS A 117 1.09 5.08 8.76
C CYS A 117 0.06 5.09 9.91
N ASN A 118 -0.27 6.26 10.46
CA ASN A 118 -1.41 6.41 11.37
C ASN A 118 -2.62 6.88 10.55
N LEU A 119 -3.78 6.25 10.78
CA LEU A 119 -5.03 6.65 10.15
C LEU A 119 -5.43 8.06 10.63
N ILE A 120 -5.49 9.00 9.70
CA ILE A 120 -5.98 10.35 9.95
C ILE A 120 -7.50 10.25 9.99
N LYS A 121 -8.08 10.41 11.18
CA LYS A 121 -9.52 10.67 11.29
C LYS A 121 -9.78 11.96 10.53
N LYS A 122 -10.42 11.89 9.37
CA LYS A 122 -11.13 13.06 8.86
C LYS A 122 -12.28 13.27 9.83
N ASP A 123 -12.13 14.22 10.74
CA ASP A 123 -13.30 14.82 11.37
C ASP A 123 -14.27 15.19 10.23
N GLU A 124 -15.53 14.81 10.40
CA GLU A 124 -16.60 15.00 9.43
C GLU A 124 -16.72 16.48 9.05
N GLU A 125 -16.02 16.91 8.00
CA GLU A 125 -16.20 18.26 7.46
C GLU A 125 -17.42 18.24 6.53
N GLN A 126 -18.56 18.49 7.17
CA GLN A 126 -19.86 18.94 6.65
C GLN A 126 -19.86 19.39 5.18
N GLN A 127 -20.50 18.59 4.33
CA GLN A 127 -21.28 19.06 3.18
C GLN A 127 -22.58 18.23 3.12
N ASN A 128 -23.41 18.30 4.15
CA ASN A 128 -24.65 19.04 4.02
C ASN A 128 -24.40 20.50 3.57
N LYS A 129 -24.45 20.74 2.26
CA LYS A 129 -24.79 22.06 1.73
C LYS A 129 -26.12 21.91 1.02
N GLU A 130 -27.06 22.67 1.55
CA GLU A 130 -28.47 22.88 1.16
C GLU A 130 -28.68 23.05 -0.36
#